data_AF-A0A8J2JUL7-F1
#
_entry.id   AF-A0A8J2JUL7-F1
#
_cell.length_a   1.000
_cell.length_b   1.000
_cell.length_c   1.000
_cell.angle_alpha   90.00
_cell.angle_beta   90.00
_cell.angle_gamma   90.00
#
_symmetry.space_group_name_H-M   'P 1'
#
loop_
_entity.id
_entity.type
_entity.pdbx_description
1 polymer ?
#
loop_
_entity_poly.entity_id
_entity_poly.type
_entity_poly.pdbx_seq_one_letter_code
_entity_poly.pdbx_strand_id
1 'polypeptide(L)'
;MVRICSRKQEHNSMSILSLMLRLVYAGKRGNFGRWPGGSLFIYPVPNLNFLSRSFSLVLLSSLAGSHPLFKKRAGMVDAATAEKLEAGFRKLQAADNCKSLLKKYLTPEVFDKLKGLKTSFGSSLLDVIQSGVENLDSGVGIYAPDAEAYALFADLFDTIIEDYHGGFKKTDNHPARDFGDGSVLVNVDPEGKYVISTRVRCGRSLEGYPFNPCLTEAQYKEMEQKVSTTLQGLSGELKGTYFPLTGMTKETQQQLIDDHFLFKEGDRFLQAANACRYWPTGRGIYHNDDKTFLVWVNEEDHLRIISMQKGGDLGAVFRRLTA
;
A
#
# COMPACT_ATOMS: atom_id res chain seq x y z
N MET A 1 -8.51 -5.95 -1.58
CA MET A 1 -8.32 -7.27 -0.93
C MET A 1 -9.51 -7.53 -0.01
N VAL A 2 -10.32 -8.55 -0.33
CA VAL A 2 -11.42 -9.03 0.54
C VAL A 2 -10.89 -10.19 1.39
N ARG A 3 -11.09 -10.14 2.71
CA ARG A 3 -10.76 -11.24 3.62
C ARG A 3 -12.02 -11.64 4.37
N ILE A 4 -12.36 -12.93 4.30
CA ILE A 4 -13.48 -13.56 4.99
C ILE A 4 -12.87 -14.56 5.97
N CYS A 5 -13.17 -14.42 7.27
CA CYS A 5 -12.65 -15.31 8.31
C CYS A 5 -13.71 -16.38 8.62
N SER A 6 -13.39 -17.67 8.49
CA SER A 6 -14.35 -18.78 8.71
C SER A 6 -14.09 -19.54 10.02
N ARG A 7 -15.14 -20.02 10.69
CA ARG A 7 -15.04 -21.07 11.73
C ARG A 7 -14.85 -22.42 11.04
N LYS A 8 -14.05 -23.30 11.65
CA LYS A 8 -13.87 -24.70 11.22
C LYS A 8 -14.65 -25.59 12.20
N GLN A 9 -15.46 -26.52 11.71
CA GLN A 9 -15.93 -27.65 12.52
C GLN A 9 -14.79 -28.67 12.63
N GLU A 10 -14.28 -28.81 13.85
CA GLU A 10 -13.46 -29.88 14.46
C GLU A 10 -12.40 -30.63 13.62
N HIS A 11 -11.16 -30.17 13.72
CA HIS A 11 -10.02 -30.83 14.41
C HIS A 11 -8.74 -30.01 14.10
N ASN A 12 -8.08 -29.54 15.17
CA ASN A 12 -6.79 -28.82 15.24
C ASN A 12 -6.19 -28.32 13.90
N SER A 13 -6.62 -27.15 13.43
CA SER A 13 -5.83 -26.22 12.58
C SER A 13 -6.74 -25.11 12.01
N MET A 14 -6.42 -23.84 12.28
CA MET A 14 -7.05 -22.71 11.59
C MET A 14 -6.69 -22.77 10.09
N SER A 15 -7.69 -22.79 9.22
CA SER A 15 -7.51 -22.60 7.77
C SER A 15 -8.24 -21.33 7.32
N ILE A 16 -7.49 -20.37 6.75
CA ILE A 16 -8.03 -19.17 6.11
C ILE A 16 -8.47 -19.55 4.70
N LEU A 17 -9.78 -19.55 4.43
CA LEU A 17 -10.30 -19.76 3.08
C LEU A 17 -10.48 -18.39 2.39
N SER A 18 -9.75 -18.15 1.30
CA SER A 18 -9.92 -16.95 0.46
C SER A 18 -10.86 -17.31 -0.70
N LEU A 19 -12.09 -16.78 -0.69
CA LEU A 19 -13.03 -16.96 -1.79
C LEU A 19 -12.75 -15.91 -2.89
N MET A 20 -12.44 -16.35 -4.11
CA MET A 20 -12.32 -15.49 -5.29
C MET A 20 -13.67 -15.43 -6.02
N LEU A 21 -14.27 -14.25 -6.14
CA LEU A 21 -15.33 -13.98 -7.12
C LEU A 21 -14.67 -13.44 -8.40
N ARG A 22 -14.76 -14.19 -9.51
CA ARG A 22 -14.46 -13.69 -10.86
C ARG A 22 -15.76 -13.17 -11.47
N LEU A 23 -15.86 -11.86 -11.71
CA LEU A 23 -16.85 -11.30 -12.63
C LEU A 23 -16.10 -10.73 -13.83
N VAL A 24 -16.19 -11.42 -14.96
CA VAL A 24 -15.75 -10.95 -16.27
C VAL A 24 -16.97 -10.34 -16.94
N TYR A 25 -16.92 -9.04 -17.27
CA TYR A 25 -17.85 -8.46 -18.23
C TYR A 25 -17.07 -7.64 -19.26
N ALA A 26 -17.14 -8.09 -20.51
CA ALA A 26 -16.59 -7.40 -21.67
C ALA A 26 -17.67 -6.48 -22.25
N GLY A 27 -17.39 -5.17 -22.37
CA GLY A 27 -18.35 -4.18 -22.90
C GLY A 27 -17.66 -2.94 -23.49
N LYS A 28 -18.14 -2.48 -24.65
CA LYS A 28 -17.47 -1.60 -25.62
C LYS A 28 -17.38 -0.10 -25.24
N ARG A 29 -16.44 0.58 -25.92
CA ARG A 29 -16.09 2.01 -25.89
C ARG A 29 -17.27 2.97 -26.16
N GLY A 30 -17.23 4.15 -25.53
CA GLY A 30 -17.96 5.37 -25.91
C GLY A 30 -17.27 6.64 -25.38
N ASN A 31 -17.15 7.67 -26.22
CA ASN A 31 -16.44 8.95 -26.00
C ASN A 31 -17.33 10.03 -25.34
N PHE A 32 -16.66 11.00 -24.67
CA PHE A 32 -16.88 12.48 -24.59
C PHE A 32 -17.03 13.12 -23.19
N GLY A 33 -16.34 14.27 -23.02
CA GLY A 33 -16.78 15.42 -22.20
C GLY A 33 -15.80 15.92 -21.13
N ARG A 34 -15.13 17.06 -21.36
CA ARG A 34 -14.33 17.83 -20.38
C ARG A 34 -15.16 18.99 -19.82
N TRP A 35 -15.12 19.22 -18.50
CA TRP A 35 -15.40 20.53 -17.84
C TRP A 35 -14.56 20.69 -16.54
N PRO A 36 -14.28 21.93 -16.09
CA PRO A 36 -13.20 22.26 -15.17
C PRO A 36 -13.66 22.55 -13.72
N GLY A 37 -12.80 22.27 -12.74
CA GLY A 37 -12.99 22.69 -11.35
C GLY A 37 -12.08 21.91 -10.39
N GLY A 38 -11.20 22.63 -9.69
CA GLY A 38 -10.21 22.06 -8.77
C GLY A 38 -10.84 21.10 -7.76
N SER A 39 -10.45 19.83 -7.84
CA SER A 39 -10.92 18.74 -7.00
C SER A 39 -9.71 17.97 -6.50
N LEU A 40 -9.67 17.66 -5.21
CA LEU A 40 -8.69 16.74 -4.63
C LEU A 40 -8.93 15.35 -5.23
N PHE A 41 -8.04 14.90 -6.10
CA PHE A 41 -8.21 13.62 -6.81
C PHE A 41 -7.78 12.45 -5.92
N ILE A 42 -8.75 11.65 -5.50
CA ILE A 42 -8.56 10.42 -4.71
C ILE A 42 -8.63 9.22 -5.67
N TYR A 43 -7.49 8.57 -5.92
CA TYR A 43 -7.37 7.44 -6.86
C TYR A 43 -7.25 6.08 -6.15
N PRO A 44 -8.14 5.11 -6.45
CA PRO A 44 -8.09 3.76 -5.92
C PRO A 44 -7.81 2.64 -6.94
N VAL A 45 -6.98 1.68 -6.53
CA VAL A 45 -6.59 0.42 -7.21
C VAL A 45 -7.45 -0.79 -6.74
N PRO A 46 -7.87 -1.74 -7.61
CA PRO A 46 -8.45 -3.04 -7.27
C PRO A 46 -7.46 -4.24 -7.23
N ASN A 47 -7.69 -5.11 -6.22
CA ASN A 47 -7.41 -6.55 -5.99
C ASN A 47 -6.24 -7.32 -6.66
N LEU A 48 -5.45 -8.05 -5.84
CA LEU A 48 -5.32 -9.54 -5.79
C LEU A 48 -4.38 -10.01 -4.64
N ASN A 49 -4.72 -11.13 -3.96
CA ASN A 49 -3.98 -12.10 -3.10
C ASN A 49 -2.65 -11.68 -2.37
N PHE A 50 -2.28 -12.03 -1.13
CA PHE A 50 -2.65 -13.00 -0.07
C PHE A 50 -2.02 -12.49 1.27
N LEU A 51 -2.25 -13.19 2.40
CA LEU A 51 -1.54 -13.14 3.70
C LEU A 51 -0.68 -11.88 4.04
N SER A 52 -1.27 -11.01 4.87
CA SER A 52 -0.61 -10.11 5.84
C SER A 52 0.53 -9.16 5.46
N ARG A 53 0.89 -8.93 4.20
CA ARG A 53 1.92 -7.91 3.85
C ARG A 53 1.48 -7.15 2.60
N SER A 54 1.50 -5.81 2.63
CA SER A 54 0.82 -5.00 1.62
C SER A 54 1.84 -4.19 0.83
N PHE A 55 2.23 -4.69 -0.33
CA PHE A 55 2.89 -3.83 -1.31
C PHE A 55 1.89 -2.82 -1.88
N SER A 56 2.14 -1.53 -1.71
CA SER A 56 1.38 -0.48 -2.40
C SER A 56 1.95 -0.18 -3.77
N LEU A 57 1.18 -0.57 -4.78
CA LEU A 57 1.38 -0.15 -6.16
C LEU A 57 0.60 1.16 -6.39
N VAL A 58 1.30 2.21 -6.80
CA VAL A 58 0.70 3.46 -7.30
C VAL A 58 0.77 3.45 -8.81
N LEU A 59 -0.36 3.65 -9.48
CA LEU A 59 -0.43 3.67 -10.94
C LEU A 59 -0.53 5.12 -11.44
N LEU A 60 0.44 5.57 -12.22
CA LEU A 60 0.42 6.85 -12.94
C LEU A 60 -0.34 6.67 -14.26
N SER A 61 -1.51 7.30 -14.38
CA SER A 61 -2.18 7.46 -15.68
C SER A 61 -1.43 8.48 -16.54
N SER A 62 -0.99 8.08 -17.72
CA SER A 62 -0.34 8.97 -18.69
C SER A 62 -1.24 10.15 -19.09
N LEU A 63 -0.89 11.35 -18.62
CA LEU A 63 -1.30 12.60 -19.26
C LEU A 63 -0.03 13.27 -19.79
N ALA A 64 0.22 13.06 -21.09
CA ALA A 64 1.07 13.93 -21.87
C ALA A 64 0.42 15.33 -21.92
N GLY A 65 0.79 16.17 -20.97
CA GLY A 65 0.39 17.58 -20.88
C GLY A 65 1.63 18.41 -20.59
N SER A 66 2.13 19.08 -21.61
CA SER A 66 3.27 19.99 -21.56
C SER A 66 3.02 21.18 -20.62
N HIS A 67 3.64 21.18 -19.44
CA HIS A 67 3.88 22.38 -18.63
C HIS A 67 5.37 22.48 -18.26
N PRO A 68 6.03 23.63 -18.45
CA PRO A 68 7.47 23.75 -18.25
C PRO A 68 7.77 24.17 -16.82
N LEU A 69 7.83 23.23 -15.87
CA LEU A 69 8.38 23.44 -14.54
C LEU A 69 9.21 22.21 -14.15
N PHE A 70 10.47 22.46 -13.79
CA PHE A 70 11.51 21.52 -13.34
C PHE A 70 12.33 20.77 -14.41
N LYS A 71 13.27 21.48 -15.04
CA LYS A 71 14.57 20.90 -15.41
C LYS A 71 15.50 20.95 -14.18
N LYS A 72 15.42 19.96 -13.28
CA LYS A 72 16.47 19.71 -12.28
C LYS A 72 17.30 18.53 -12.79
N ARG A 73 18.61 18.71 -12.96
CA ARG A 73 19.53 17.65 -13.40
C ARG A 73 19.37 16.42 -12.50
N ALA A 74 19.24 15.24 -13.11
CA ALA A 74 19.37 13.96 -12.41
C ALA A 74 20.73 13.95 -11.69
N GLY A 75 20.72 13.94 -10.36
CA GLY A 75 21.94 13.95 -9.55
C GLY A 75 22.49 12.53 -9.43
N MET A 76 23.81 12.37 -9.59
CA MET A 76 24.47 11.11 -9.26
C MET A 76 24.36 10.84 -7.74
N VAL A 77 24.33 9.57 -7.36
CA VAL A 77 24.44 9.15 -5.95
C VAL A 77 25.76 9.63 -5.34
N ASP A 78 25.74 9.98 -4.05
CA ASP A 78 26.96 10.32 -3.31
C ASP A 78 27.81 9.07 -3.06
N ALA A 79 29.09 9.26 -2.74
CA ALA A 79 30.04 8.15 -2.59
C ALA A 79 29.63 7.16 -1.49
N ALA A 80 29.05 7.63 -0.37
CA ALA A 80 28.62 6.75 0.71
C ALA A 80 27.41 5.89 0.31
N THR A 81 26.46 6.46 -0.44
CA THR A 81 25.34 5.71 -1.01
C THR A 81 25.83 4.68 -2.03
N ALA A 82 26.78 5.05 -2.90
CA ALA A 82 27.37 4.13 -3.87
C ALA A 82 28.07 2.94 -3.20
N GLU A 83 28.85 3.19 -2.14
CA GLU A 83 29.52 2.14 -1.38
C GLU A 83 28.53 1.15 -0.74
N LYS A 84 27.45 1.68 -0.12
CA LYS A 84 26.38 0.85 0.46
C LYS A 84 25.67 0.01 -0.58
N LEU A 85 25.41 0.55 -1.77
CA LEU A 85 24.81 -0.17 -2.88
C LEU A 85 25.69 -1.34 -3.32
N GLU A 86 26.99 -1.10 -3.53
CA GLU A 86 27.95 -2.13 -3.92
C GLU A 86 28.07 -3.23 -2.86
N ALA A 87 28.19 -2.85 -1.59
CA ALA A 87 28.23 -3.81 -0.48
C ALA A 87 26.93 -4.63 -0.37
N GLY A 88 25.79 -3.96 -0.48
CA GLY A 88 24.47 -4.59 -0.43
C GLY A 88 24.22 -5.57 -1.57
N PHE A 89 24.62 -5.18 -2.79
CA PHE A 89 24.56 -6.04 -3.97
C PHE A 89 25.41 -7.30 -3.77
N ARG A 90 26.68 -7.15 -3.34
CA ARG A 90 27.56 -8.30 -3.05
C ARG A 90 26.98 -9.23 -1.99
N LYS A 91 26.45 -8.68 -0.89
CA LYS A 91 25.78 -9.44 0.19
C LYS A 91 24.60 -10.26 -0.35
N LEU A 92 23.75 -9.64 -1.17
CA LEU A 92 22.59 -10.27 -1.77
C LEU A 92 22.98 -11.41 -2.72
N GLN A 93 23.97 -11.18 -3.60
CA GLN A 93 24.42 -12.19 -4.55
C GLN A 93 25.05 -13.40 -3.86
N ALA A 94 25.88 -13.17 -2.85
CA ALA A 94 26.55 -14.23 -2.06
C ALA A 94 25.60 -15.08 -1.20
N ALA A 95 24.34 -14.67 -1.00
CA ALA A 95 23.41 -15.36 -0.13
C ALA A 95 22.69 -16.54 -0.81
N ASP A 96 23.25 -17.74 -0.79
CA ASP A 96 22.72 -18.93 -1.50
C ASP A 96 21.25 -19.30 -1.16
N ASN A 97 20.86 -19.05 0.10
CA ASN A 97 19.52 -19.36 0.61
C ASN A 97 18.49 -18.24 0.36
N CYS A 98 18.88 -17.09 -0.18
CA CYS A 98 17.96 -16.02 -0.49
C CYS A 98 17.14 -16.38 -1.75
N LYS A 99 15.80 -16.40 -1.62
CA LYS A 99 14.85 -16.71 -2.71
C LYS A 99 13.99 -15.51 -3.09
N SER A 100 14.40 -14.30 -2.69
CA SER A 100 13.64 -13.08 -2.93
C SER A 100 13.54 -12.74 -4.42
N LEU A 101 12.44 -12.12 -4.83
CA LEU A 101 12.33 -11.58 -6.20
C LEU A 101 13.40 -10.50 -6.47
N LEU A 102 13.77 -9.73 -5.45
CA LEU A 102 14.92 -8.81 -5.53
C LEU A 102 16.19 -9.53 -5.98
N LYS A 103 16.57 -10.65 -5.33
CA LYS A 103 17.77 -11.41 -5.72
C LYS A 103 17.63 -11.97 -7.14
N LYS A 104 16.45 -12.46 -7.49
CA LYS A 104 16.17 -13.06 -8.80
C LYS A 104 16.36 -12.05 -9.95
N TYR A 105 15.93 -10.80 -9.76
CA TYR A 105 15.84 -9.81 -10.85
C TYR A 105 16.87 -8.68 -10.77
N LEU A 106 17.51 -8.44 -9.62
CA LEU A 106 18.64 -7.51 -9.53
C LEU A 106 19.91 -8.21 -10.03
N THR A 107 20.04 -8.35 -11.35
CA THR A 107 21.25 -8.87 -12.00
C THR A 107 22.36 -7.82 -11.99
N PRO A 108 23.63 -8.20 -12.25
CA PRO A 108 24.72 -7.23 -12.41
C PRO A 108 24.41 -6.12 -13.43
N GLU A 109 23.79 -6.49 -14.56
CA GLU A 109 23.45 -5.56 -15.64
C GLU A 109 22.37 -4.56 -15.19
N VAL A 110 21.33 -5.04 -14.50
CA VAL A 110 20.26 -4.19 -13.94
C VAL A 110 20.82 -3.29 -12.84
N PHE A 111 21.68 -3.83 -11.96
CA PHE A 111 22.30 -3.06 -10.90
C PHE A 111 23.18 -1.93 -11.45
N ASP A 112 24.08 -2.21 -12.40
CA ASP A 112 24.97 -1.21 -12.99
C ASP A 112 24.19 -0.10 -13.72
N LYS A 113 23.08 -0.45 -14.35
CA LYS A 113 22.20 0.51 -15.03
C LYS A 113 21.49 1.45 -14.04
N LEU A 114 21.09 0.95 -12.87
CA LEU A 114 20.20 1.66 -11.95
C LEU A 114 20.92 2.33 -10.76
N LYS A 115 22.10 1.84 -10.34
CA LYS A 115 22.76 2.25 -9.08
C LYS A 115 23.11 3.74 -8.97
N GLY A 116 23.27 4.42 -10.11
CA GLY A 116 23.62 5.84 -10.17
C GLY A 116 22.43 6.81 -10.17
N LEU A 117 21.19 6.31 -10.29
CA LEU A 117 20.01 7.13 -10.55
C LEU A 117 19.36 7.67 -9.26
N LYS A 118 18.71 8.83 -9.39
CA LYS A 118 17.90 9.46 -8.34
C LYS A 118 16.60 10.03 -8.92
N THR A 119 15.51 9.89 -8.19
CA THR A 119 14.21 10.51 -8.52
C THR A 119 14.25 12.01 -8.25
N SER A 120 13.22 12.75 -8.68
CA SER A 120 13.04 14.17 -8.35
C SER A 120 12.86 14.42 -6.85
N PHE A 121 12.42 13.42 -6.08
CA PHE A 121 12.38 13.43 -4.62
C PHE A 121 13.74 13.13 -3.96
N GLY A 122 14.76 12.77 -4.76
CA GLY A 122 16.11 12.45 -4.28
C GLY A 122 16.29 11.01 -3.85
N SER A 123 15.29 10.15 -4.04
CA SER A 123 15.32 8.74 -3.69
C SER A 123 16.18 7.94 -4.67
N SER A 124 16.90 6.96 -4.15
CA SER A 124 17.89 6.17 -4.87
C SER A 124 17.53 4.69 -4.94
N LEU A 125 18.30 3.90 -5.69
CA LEU A 125 18.17 2.44 -5.67
C LEU A 125 18.38 1.86 -4.25
N LEU A 126 19.15 2.54 -3.39
CA LEU A 126 19.40 2.06 -2.02
C LEU A 126 18.09 2.02 -1.23
N ASP A 127 17.30 3.10 -1.31
CA ASP A 127 16.00 3.21 -0.67
C ASP A 127 15.04 2.11 -1.18
N VAL A 128 15.22 1.67 -2.43
CA VAL A 128 14.43 0.59 -3.04
C VAL A 128 14.78 -0.78 -2.48
N ILE A 129 16.07 -1.11 -2.36
CA ILE A 129 16.53 -2.51 -2.15
C ILE A 129 16.97 -2.81 -0.71
N GLN A 130 17.20 -1.78 0.11
CA GLN A 130 17.85 -1.93 1.42
C GLN A 130 17.15 -2.93 2.35
N SER A 131 15.81 -3.01 2.30
CA SER A 131 15.07 -3.96 3.13
C SER A 131 15.37 -5.41 2.76
N GLY A 132 15.41 -5.76 1.47
CA GLY A 132 15.72 -7.11 1.01
C GLY A 132 17.19 -7.49 1.13
N VAL A 133 18.09 -6.49 1.07
CA VAL A 133 19.52 -6.69 1.35
C VAL A 133 19.77 -6.97 2.84
N GLU A 134 19.03 -6.29 3.72
CA GLU A 134 19.14 -6.50 5.16
C GLU A 134 18.46 -7.80 5.59
N ASN A 135 17.25 -8.03 5.08
CA ASN A 135 16.40 -9.16 5.40
C ASN A 135 16.37 -10.16 4.23
N LEU A 136 17.41 -10.99 4.11
CA LEU A 136 17.60 -11.93 3.00
C LEU A 136 16.52 -13.02 2.88
N ASP A 137 15.66 -13.16 3.89
CA ASP A 137 14.49 -14.05 3.89
C ASP A 137 13.20 -13.37 3.41
N SER A 138 13.29 -12.15 2.88
CA SER A 138 12.18 -11.46 2.21
C SER A 138 11.67 -12.26 1.01
N GLY A 139 10.34 -12.33 0.83
CA GLY A 139 9.75 -12.92 -0.38
C GLY A 139 9.97 -12.06 -1.63
N VAL A 140 9.78 -10.74 -1.52
CA VAL A 140 9.96 -9.78 -2.62
C VAL A 140 11.24 -8.98 -2.42
N GLY A 141 11.33 -8.17 -1.35
CA GLY A 141 12.58 -7.52 -0.93
C GLY A 141 12.82 -6.10 -1.45
N ILE A 142 11.88 -5.51 -2.21
CA ILE A 142 11.95 -4.11 -2.64
C ILE A 142 10.87 -3.27 -1.97
N TYR A 143 11.05 -1.94 -1.90
CA TYR A 143 10.01 -0.98 -1.52
C TYR A 143 10.11 0.22 -2.46
N ALA A 144 8.99 0.73 -2.98
CA ALA A 144 9.05 2.00 -3.71
C ALA A 144 9.25 3.15 -2.71
N PRO A 145 10.22 4.05 -2.91
CA PRO A 145 10.39 5.22 -2.06
C PRO A 145 9.50 6.40 -2.48
N ASP A 146 9.01 6.42 -3.72
CA ASP A 146 8.10 7.41 -4.28
C ASP A 146 7.43 6.86 -5.56
N ALA A 147 6.50 7.63 -6.15
CA ALA A 147 5.78 7.21 -7.35
C ALA A 147 6.65 7.21 -8.64
N GLU A 148 7.66 8.08 -8.73
CA GLU A 148 8.56 8.18 -9.88
C GLU A 148 9.50 6.95 -9.96
N ALA A 149 9.83 6.36 -8.81
CA ALA A 149 10.68 5.17 -8.70
C ALA A 149 10.19 4.00 -9.56
N TYR A 150 8.87 3.83 -9.72
CA TYR A 150 8.29 2.81 -10.60
C TYR A 150 8.71 2.97 -12.06
N ALA A 151 8.85 4.22 -12.54
CA ALA A 151 9.29 4.51 -13.89
C ALA A 151 10.82 4.55 -14.00
N LEU A 152 11.51 5.17 -13.04
CA LEU A 152 12.97 5.34 -13.07
C LEU A 152 13.71 4.01 -12.91
N PHE A 153 13.21 3.13 -12.05
CA PHE A 153 13.77 1.81 -11.78
C PHE A 153 12.95 0.68 -12.44
N ALA A 154 12.28 0.99 -13.55
CA ALA A 154 11.35 0.07 -14.24
C ALA A 154 11.99 -1.27 -14.63
N ASP A 155 13.28 -1.31 -15.00
CA ASP A 155 13.96 -2.57 -15.33
C ASP A 155 13.96 -3.58 -14.16
N LEU A 156 13.89 -3.09 -12.93
CA LEU A 156 13.72 -3.91 -11.73
C LEU A 156 12.24 -4.09 -11.36
N PHE A 157 11.47 -2.98 -11.27
CA PHE A 157 10.08 -3.04 -10.83
C PHE A 157 9.19 -3.84 -11.79
N ASP A 158 9.27 -3.62 -13.10
CA ASP A 158 8.37 -4.25 -14.07
C ASP A 158 8.51 -5.78 -14.04
N THR A 159 9.75 -6.28 -13.94
CA THR A 159 10.03 -7.73 -13.90
C THR A 159 9.49 -8.38 -12.61
N ILE A 160 9.65 -7.70 -11.48
CA ILE A 160 9.12 -8.15 -10.18
C ILE A 160 7.59 -8.09 -10.17
N ILE A 161 6.99 -7.03 -10.71
CA ILE A 161 5.53 -6.87 -10.82
C ILE A 161 4.95 -7.98 -11.70
N GLU A 162 5.55 -8.25 -12.86
CA GLU A 162 5.10 -9.30 -13.76
C GLU A 162 5.13 -10.68 -13.09
N ASP A 163 6.22 -11.02 -12.39
CA ASP A 163 6.33 -12.30 -11.66
C ASP A 163 5.33 -12.38 -10.51
N TYR A 164 5.31 -11.37 -9.65
CA TYR A 164 4.47 -11.35 -8.45
C TYR A 164 2.97 -11.34 -8.76
N HIS A 165 2.55 -10.61 -9.80
CA HIS A 165 1.15 -10.49 -10.20
C HIS A 165 0.71 -11.51 -11.25
N GLY A 166 1.54 -12.52 -11.56
CA GLY A 166 1.15 -13.63 -12.42
C GLY A 166 0.97 -13.24 -13.89
N GLY A 167 1.86 -12.39 -14.40
CA GLY A 167 1.92 -12.02 -15.82
C GLY A 167 1.33 -10.64 -16.16
N PHE A 168 1.23 -9.71 -15.19
CA PHE A 168 0.90 -8.31 -15.48
C PHE A 168 2.11 -7.62 -16.11
N LYS A 169 2.11 -7.50 -17.44
CA LYS A 169 3.24 -7.03 -18.23
C LYS A 169 3.33 -5.52 -18.21
N LYS A 170 4.52 -4.99 -18.49
CA LYS A 170 4.74 -3.56 -18.76
C LYS A 170 3.80 -2.97 -19.81
N THR A 171 3.38 -3.78 -20.79
CA THR A 171 2.47 -3.36 -21.86
C THR A 171 1.00 -3.36 -21.44
N ASP A 172 0.68 -4.00 -20.32
CA ASP A 172 -0.67 -4.07 -19.82
C ASP A 172 -1.03 -2.74 -19.15
N ASN A 173 -2.28 -2.32 -19.36
CA ASN A 173 -2.81 -1.13 -18.73
C ASN A 173 -3.77 -1.57 -17.65
N HIS A 174 -3.55 -1.06 -16.44
CA HIS A 174 -4.52 -1.24 -15.38
C HIS A 174 -5.82 -0.53 -15.75
N PRO A 175 -7.00 -1.16 -15.54
CA PRO A 175 -8.27 -0.53 -15.87
C PRO A 175 -8.46 0.77 -15.09
N ALA A 176 -9.29 1.66 -15.64
CA ALA A 176 -9.76 2.82 -14.90
C ALA A 176 -10.50 2.36 -13.63
N ARG A 177 -10.54 3.26 -12.62
CA ARG A 177 -11.30 3.00 -11.40
C ARG A 177 -12.75 2.65 -11.74
N ASP A 178 -13.12 1.44 -11.38
CA ASP A 178 -14.49 0.95 -11.46
C ASP A 178 -14.79 0.12 -10.20
N PHE A 179 -15.67 0.64 -9.35
CA PHE A 179 -16.15 -0.09 -8.18
C PHE A 179 -17.35 -0.98 -8.51
N GLY A 180 -17.91 -0.86 -9.71
CA GLY A 180 -19.13 -1.53 -10.14
C GLY A 180 -20.34 -1.14 -9.30
N ASP A 181 -21.40 -1.91 -9.47
CA ASP A 181 -22.59 -1.81 -8.63
C ASP A 181 -22.41 -2.64 -7.36
N GLY A 182 -22.18 -1.98 -6.23
CA GLY A 182 -22.03 -2.65 -4.93
C GLY A 182 -23.29 -3.38 -4.45
N SER A 183 -24.44 -3.23 -5.10
CA SER A 183 -25.67 -3.95 -4.78
C SER A 183 -25.65 -5.43 -5.22
N VAL A 184 -24.80 -5.78 -6.20
CA VAL A 184 -24.67 -7.17 -6.69
C VAL A 184 -23.95 -8.08 -5.70
N LEU A 185 -23.24 -7.50 -4.73
CA LEU A 185 -22.56 -8.23 -3.68
C LEU A 185 -23.55 -8.58 -2.56
N VAL A 186 -23.61 -9.88 -2.25
CA VAL A 186 -24.55 -10.45 -1.29
C VAL A 186 -23.87 -10.80 0.04
N ASN A 187 -24.68 -11.08 1.06
CA ASN A 187 -24.21 -11.78 2.23
C ASN A 187 -23.85 -13.22 1.85
N VAL A 188 -22.56 -13.56 1.97
CA VAL A 188 -22.04 -14.88 1.59
C VAL A 188 -22.35 -15.96 2.63
N ASP A 189 -22.82 -15.57 3.82
CA ASP A 189 -23.23 -16.48 4.88
C ASP A 189 -24.43 -15.88 5.66
N PRO A 190 -25.63 -15.91 5.08
CA PRO A 190 -26.85 -15.35 5.71
C PRO A 190 -27.21 -16.04 7.03
N GLU A 191 -26.83 -17.30 7.20
CA GLU A 191 -27.13 -18.09 8.41
C GLU A 191 -26.08 -17.93 9.51
N GLY A 192 -24.96 -17.24 9.22
CA GLY A 192 -23.89 -16.97 10.18
C GLY A 192 -23.16 -18.22 10.68
N LYS A 193 -23.20 -19.32 9.92
CA LYS A 193 -22.64 -20.62 10.33
C LYS A 193 -21.13 -20.70 10.10
N TYR A 194 -20.64 -19.97 9.11
CA TYR A 194 -19.28 -20.12 8.60
C TYR A 194 -18.46 -18.87 8.88
N VAL A 195 -18.95 -17.69 8.54
CA VAL A 195 -18.17 -16.45 8.53
C VAL A 195 -18.22 -15.72 9.88
N ILE A 196 -17.07 -15.58 10.50
CA ILE A 196 -16.86 -14.79 11.72
C ILE A 196 -16.95 -13.29 11.41
N SER A 197 -16.24 -12.85 10.38
CA SER A 197 -16.18 -11.45 9.97
C SER A 197 -15.75 -11.30 8.52
N THR A 198 -16.17 -10.18 7.93
CA THR A 198 -15.82 -9.76 6.59
C THR A 198 -15.08 -8.44 6.64
N ARG A 199 -13.99 -8.32 5.86
CA ARG A 199 -13.15 -7.12 5.81
C ARG A 199 -12.67 -6.84 4.40
N VAL A 200 -12.82 -5.60 3.95
CA VAL A 200 -12.26 -5.10 2.70
C VAL A 200 -11.32 -3.94 3.01
N ARG A 201 -10.12 -3.96 2.44
CA ARG A 201 -9.14 -2.87 2.59
C ARG A 201 -8.53 -2.44 1.27
N CYS A 202 -8.03 -1.20 1.26
CA CYS A 202 -7.19 -0.67 0.21
C CYS A 202 -6.11 0.27 0.77
N GLY A 203 -4.92 0.25 0.14
CA GLY A 203 -3.83 1.20 0.41
C GLY A 203 -3.91 2.36 -0.56
N ARG A 204 -3.64 3.59 -0.11
CA ARG A 204 -3.59 4.80 -0.95
C ARG A 204 -2.38 5.63 -0.58
N SER A 205 -1.83 6.29 -1.60
CA SER A 205 -0.76 7.26 -1.44
C SER A 205 -1.25 8.62 -1.93
N LEU A 206 -1.01 9.66 -1.12
CA LEU A 206 -1.25 11.04 -1.48
C LEU A 206 -0.25 11.52 -2.55
N GLU A 207 -0.77 12.18 -3.58
CA GLU A 207 0.03 12.82 -4.63
C GLU A 207 0.88 13.97 -4.05
N GLY A 208 2.07 14.16 -4.62
CA GLY A 208 3.00 15.22 -4.21
C GLY A 208 3.90 14.88 -3.01
N TYR A 209 3.76 13.68 -2.44
CA TYR A 209 4.61 13.19 -1.35
C TYR A 209 5.44 11.98 -1.81
N PRO A 210 6.71 11.85 -1.36
CA PRO A 210 7.38 10.55 -1.40
C PRO A 210 6.64 9.58 -0.46
N PHE A 211 6.91 8.28 -0.58
CA PHE A 211 6.38 7.27 0.34
C PHE A 211 7.16 7.21 1.65
N ASN A 212 6.66 6.43 2.62
CA ASN A 212 7.22 6.30 3.97
C ASN A 212 8.77 6.14 4.03
N PRO A 213 9.43 5.37 3.13
CA PRO A 213 10.89 5.26 3.10
C PRO A 213 11.65 6.59 3.01
N CYS A 214 11.10 7.57 2.28
CA CYS A 214 11.74 8.87 2.04
C CYS A 214 10.98 10.07 2.63
N LEU A 215 9.83 9.83 3.26
CA LEU A 215 9.02 10.85 3.93
C LEU A 215 9.79 11.49 5.10
N THR A 216 9.79 12.82 5.16
CA THR A 216 10.45 13.61 6.22
C THR A 216 9.53 13.79 7.43
N GLU A 217 10.09 14.07 8.61
CA GLU A 217 9.27 14.30 9.82
C GLU A 217 8.24 15.43 9.64
N ALA A 218 8.61 16.52 8.96
CA ALA A 218 7.71 17.62 8.65
C ALA A 218 6.54 17.17 7.76
N GLN A 219 6.83 16.37 6.72
CA GLN A 219 5.81 15.80 5.85
C GLN A 219 4.90 14.82 6.59
N TYR A 220 5.43 14.04 7.55
CA TYR A 220 4.63 13.14 8.39
C TYR A 220 3.57 13.94 9.18
N LYS A 221 3.98 15.04 9.82
CA LYS A 221 3.08 15.94 10.57
C LYS A 221 2.07 16.64 9.66
N GLU A 222 2.53 17.18 8.53
CA GLU A 222 1.67 17.85 7.57
C GLU A 222 0.60 16.91 6.99
N MET A 223 1.01 15.69 6.64
CA MET A 223 0.10 14.66 6.11
C MET A 223 -0.93 14.24 7.16
N GLU A 224 -0.48 13.95 8.39
CA GLU A 224 -1.39 13.66 9.50
C GLU A 224 -2.41 14.78 9.69
N GLN A 225 -1.98 16.04 9.69
CA GLN A 225 -2.89 17.17 9.86
C GLN A 225 -3.94 17.24 8.74
N LYS A 226 -3.53 17.10 7.47
CA LYS A 226 -4.45 17.12 6.33
C LYS A 226 -5.45 15.97 6.37
N VAL A 227 -4.96 14.76 6.64
CA VAL A 227 -5.77 13.54 6.67
C VAL A 227 -6.73 13.56 7.86
N SER A 228 -6.23 13.85 9.07
CA SER A 228 -7.07 13.89 10.28
C SER A 228 -8.18 14.94 10.18
N THR A 229 -7.89 16.12 9.64
CA THR A 229 -8.91 17.16 9.39
C THR A 229 -9.99 16.66 8.43
N THR A 230 -9.58 15.98 7.35
CA THR A 230 -10.52 15.43 6.36
C THR A 230 -11.39 14.33 6.96
N LEU A 231 -10.79 13.41 7.72
CA LEU A 231 -11.49 12.28 8.34
C LEU A 231 -12.45 12.73 9.44
N GLN A 232 -12.11 13.76 10.22
CA GLN A 232 -13.02 14.34 11.21
C GLN A 232 -14.22 15.06 10.59
N GLY A 233 -14.13 15.43 9.30
CA GLY A 233 -15.26 15.98 8.54
C GLY A 233 -16.26 14.93 8.02
N LEU A 234 -15.96 13.63 8.14
CA LEU A 234 -16.88 12.58 7.74
C LEU A 234 -18.14 12.58 8.62
N SER A 235 -19.28 12.27 8.00
CA SER A 235 -20.60 12.30 8.64
C SER A 235 -21.39 11.01 8.34
N GLY A 236 -22.59 10.88 8.91
CA GLY A 236 -23.42 9.68 8.75
C GLY A 236 -22.75 8.43 9.33
N GLU A 237 -22.86 7.30 8.62
CA GLU A 237 -22.24 6.01 9.03
C GLU A 237 -20.71 6.12 9.17
N LEU A 238 -20.07 7.05 8.47
CA LEU A 238 -18.62 7.21 8.50
C LEU A 238 -18.13 8.16 9.60
N LYS A 239 -19.02 8.83 10.34
CA LYS A 239 -18.65 9.75 11.41
C LYS A 239 -17.83 9.01 12.49
N GLY A 240 -16.74 9.64 12.92
CA GLY A 240 -15.78 8.99 13.79
C GLY A 240 -14.77 9.92 14.45
N THR A 241 -13.80 9.30 15.11
CA THR A 241 -12.76 9.99 15.88
C THR A 241 -11.37 9.61 15.36
N TYR A 242 -10.47 10.60 15.30
CA TYR A 242 -9.07 10.41 15.00
C TYR A 242 -8.24 10.33 16.27
N PHE A 243 -7.37 9.33 16.36
CA PHE A 243 -6.49 9.05 17.48
C PHE A 243 -5.04 9.11 17.01
N PRO A 244 -4.32 10.23 17.25
CA PRO A 244 -2.88 10.28 16.96
C PRO A 244 -2.15 9.29 17.87
N LEU A 245 -1.13 8.62 17.35
CA LEU A 245 -0.25 7.77 18.17
C LEU A 245 0.64 8.63 19.08
N THR A 246 1.03 9.83 18.62
CA THR A 246 1.74 10.79 19.46
C THR A 246 0.84 11.26 20.60
N GLY A 247 1.26 11.01 21.85
CA GLY A 247 0.51 11.41 23.04
C GLY A 247 -0.70 10.51 23.37
N MET A 248 -0.85 9.36 22.70
CA MET A 248 -1.90 8.40 23.01
C MET A 248 -1.77 7.87 24.44
N THR A 249 -2.86 7.88 25.20
CA THR A 249 -2.87 7.34 26.56
C THR A 249 -2.81 5.81 26.55
N LYS A 250 -2.31 5.19 27.62
CA LYS A 250 -2.22 3.72 27.72
C LYS A 250 -3.61 3.06 27.68
N GLU A 251 -4.62 3.72 28.22
CA GLU A 251 -6.00 3.25 28.24
C GLU A 251 -6.57 3.22 26.81
N THR A 252 -6.36 4.30 26.04
CA THR A 252 -6.75 4.38 24.63
C THR A 252 -6.00 3.34 23.81
N GLN A 253 -4.70 3.20 24.06
CA GLN A 253 -3.86 2.21 23.39
C GLN A 253 -4.35 0.78 23.65
N GLN A 254 -4.66 0.44 24.91
CA GLN A 254 -5.16 -0.88 25.28
C GLN A 254 -6.51 -1.17 24.63
N GLN A 255 -7.43 -0.19 24.63
CA GLN A 255 -8.72 -0.32 23.95
C GLN A 255 -8.55 -0.63 22.45
N LEU A 256 -7.66 0.08 21.76
CA LEU A 256 -7.37 -0.18 20.34
C LEU A 256 -6.69 -1.53 20.11
N ILE A 257 -5.93 -2.05 21.08
CA ILE A 257 -5.36 -3.42 21.02
C ILE A 257 -6.48 -4.45 21.15
N ASP A 258 -7.37 -4.28 22.13
CA ASP A 258 -8.46 -5.22 22.42
C ASP A 258 -9.45 -5.29 21.25
N ASP A 259 -9.68 -4.16 20.59
CA ASP A 259 -10.49 -4.08 19.36
C ASP A 259 -9.77 -4.62 18.11
N HIS A 260 -8.49 -4.98 18.21
CA HIS A 260 -7.62 -5.40 17.12
C HIS A 260 -7.41 -4.31 16.04
N PHE A 261 -7.41 -3.04 16.44
CA PHE A 261 -7.27 -1.87 15.57
C PHE A 261 -5.90 -1.23 15.61
N LEU A 262 -5.17 -1.37 16.72
CA LEU A 262 -3.83 -0.82 16.85
C LEU A 262 -2.85 -1.57 15.95
N PHE A 263 -2.21 -0.84 15.04
CA PHE A 263 -1.01 -1.33 14.38
C PHE A 263 0.22 -1.06 15.27
N LYS A 264 1.15 -2.01 15.28
CA LYS A 264 2.39 -1.90 16.06
C LYS A 264 3.44 -1.14 15.24
N GLU A 265 4.53 -0.77 15.91
CA GLU A 265 5.74 -0.33 15.21
C GLU A 265 6.08 -1.36 14.12
N GLY A 266 6.32 -0.88 12.90
CA GLY A 266 6.42 -1.74 11.72
C GLY A 266 7.47 -2.83 11.89
N ASP A 267 7.27 -3.95 11.19
CA ASP A 267 8.17 -5.09 11.33
C ASP A 267 9.59 -4.80 10.84
N ARG A 268 10.53 -5.73 11.07
CA ARG A 268 11.94 -5.56 10.67
C ARG A 268 12.13 -5.24 9.18
N PHE A 269 11.17 -5.60 8.32
CA PHE A 269 11.22 -5.29 6.89
C PHE A 269 10.89 -3.83 6.66
N LEU A 270 9.86 -3.29 7.31
CA LEU A 270 9.52 -1.87 7.28
C LEU A 270 10.58 -0.99 7.95
N GLN A 271 11.16 -1.45 9.06
CA GLN A 271 12.28 -0.77 9.72
C GLN A 271 13.49 -0.69 8.77
N ALA A 272 13.89 -1.81 8.17
CA ALA A 272 14.98 -1.84 7.20
C ALA A 272 14.64 -1.10 5.89
N ALA A 273 13.36 -0.93 5.54
CA ALA A 273 12.90 -0.09 4.43
C ALA A 273 12.84 1.41 4.77
N ASN A 274 13.27 1.82 5.96
CA ASN A 274 13.20 3.21 6.44
C ASN A 274 11.77 3.76 6.61
N ALA A 275 10.74 2.89 6.57
CA ALA A 275 9.33 3.30 6.64
C ALA A 275 8.87 3.62 8.07
N CYS A 276 9.62 3.15 9.09
CA CYS A 276 9.32 3.39 10.51
C CYS A 276 10.02 4.64 11.09
N ARG A 277 10.70 5.47 10.27
CA ARG A 277 11.42 6.65 10.78
C ARG A 277 10.51 7.61 11.52
N TYR A 278 11.04 8.29 12.53
CA TYR A 278 10.33 9.28 13.34
C TYR A 278 9.12 8.72 14.10
N TRP A 279 9.04 7.42 14.33
CA TRP A 279 7.94 6.82 15.07
C TRP A 279 7.80 7.45 16.48
N PRO A 280 6.59 7.76 16.97
CA PRO A 280 5.27 7.58 16.35
C PRO A 280 4.73 8.83 15.60
N THR A 281 5.57 9.84 15.34
CA THR A 281 5.16 11.13 14.76
C THR A 281 4.45 10.99 13.42
N GLY A 282 3.29 11.66 13.26
CA GLY A 282 2.52 11.66 12.02
C GLY A 282 1.69 10.40 11.79
N ARG A 283 1.60 9.50 12.77
CA ARG A 283 0.84 8.25 12.67
C ARG A 283 -0.42 8.35 13.52
N GLY A 284 -1.50 7.78 13.01
CA GLY A 284 -2.75 7.75 13.73
C GLY A 284 -3.73 6.73 13.19
N ILE A 285 -4.81 6.57 13.96
CA ILE A 285 -5.90 5.67 13.65
C ILE A 285 -7.18 6.49 13.66
N TYR A 286 -7.97 6.36 12.61
CA TYR A 286 -9.35 6.80 12.60
C TYR A 286 -10.26 5.58 12.67
N HIS A 287 -11.37 5.69 13.39
CA HIS A 287 -12.49 4.79 13.18
C HIS A 287 -13.83 5.51 13.38
N ASN A 288 -14.86 5.02 12.69
CA ASN A 288 -16.23 5.47 12.92
C ASN A 288 -16.77 4.99 14.28
N ASP A 289 -17.89 5.57 14.71
CA ASP A 289 -18.51 5.28 16.01
C ASP A 289 -18.84 3.77 16.17
N ASP A 290 -19.28 3.12 15.08
CA ASP A 290 -19.62 1.70 15.05
C ASP A 290 -18.42 0.75 14.92
N LYS A 291 -17.21 1.29 14.77
CA LYS A 291 -15.97 0.51 14.59
C LYS A 291 -16.00 -0.41 13.36
N THR A 292 -16.74 -0.02 12.33
CA THR A 292 -16.93 -0.76 11.06
C THR A 292 -16.20 -0.12 9.87
N PHE A 293 -15.65 1.08 10.04
CA PHE A 293 -14.79 1.78 9.10
C PHE A 293 -13.57 2.34 9.82
N LEU A 294 -12.38 2.08 9.29
CA LEU A 294 -11.11 2.47 9.90
C LEU A 294 -10.14 3.01 8.84
N VAL A 295 -9.30 3.95 9.25
CA VAL A 295 -8.18 4.42 8.44
C VAL A 295 -6.92 4.41 9.29
N TRP A 296 -5.90 3.67 8.86
CA TRP A 296 -4.55 3.82 9.40
C TRP A 296 -3.79 4.85 8.58
N VAL A 297 -3.13 5.77 9.27
CA VAL A 297 -2.36 6.86 8.66
C VAL A 297 -0.88 6.61 8.90
N ASN A 298 -0.09 6.63 7.82
CA ASN A 298 1.37 6.56 7.85
C ASN A 298 1.98 5.30 8.49
N GLU A 299 1.34 4.13 8.25
CA GLU A 299 1.83 2.82 8.71
C GLU A 299 2.84 2.22 7.70
N GLU A 300 2.38 1.40 6.76
CA GLU A 300 3.16 0.94 5.59
C GLU A 300 2.97 1.89 4.40
N ASP A 301 1.72 2.30 4.20
CA ASP A 301 1.27 3.26 3.20
C ASP A 301 0.89 4.59 3.85
N HIS A 302 0.65 5.63 3.06
CA HIS A 302 0.09 6.89 3.60
C HIS A 302 -1.26 6.63 4.24
N LEU A 303 -2.14 5.88 3.56
CA LEU A 303 -3.46 5.52 4.05
C LEU A 303 -3.74 4.04 3.83
N ARG A 304 -4.26 3.39 4.87
CA ARG A 304 -4.91 2.09 4.76
C ARG A 304 -6.37 2.24 5.16
N ILE A 305 -7.25 2.28 4.16
CA ILE A 305 -8.69 2.44 4.34
C ILE A 305 -9.32 1.05 4.45
N ILE A 306 -10.10 0.84 5.50
CA ILE A 306 -10.60 -0.47 5.90
C ILE A 306 -12.09 -0.34 6.20
N SER A 307 -12.88 -1.25 5.65
CA SER A 307 -14.25 -1.48 6.07
C SER A 307 -14.35 -2.93 6.57
N MET A 308 -15.04 -3.13 7.69
CA MET A 308 -15.24 -4.47 8.26
C MET A 308 -16.49 -4.55 9.13
N GLN A 309 -17.01 -5.76 9.32
CA GLN A 309 -18.04 -6.08 10.31
C GLN A 309 -18.05 -7.58 10.62
N LYS A 310 -18.79 -7.99 11.66
CA LYS A 310 -19.07 -9.40 11.93
C LYS A 310 -20.01 -9.99 10.87
N GLY A 311 -19.93 -11.30 10.64
CA GLY A 311 -20.74 -12.01 9.65
C GLY A 311 -20.25 -11.87 8.21
N GLY A 312 -21.03 -12.42 7.28
CA GLY A 312 -20.68 -12.61 5.86
C GLY A 312 -21.15 -11.51 4.90
N ASP A 313 -21.66 -10.37 5.38
CA ASP A 313 -22.22 -9.34 4.50
C ASP A 313 -21.13 -8.53 3.78
N LEU A 314 -20.60 -9.12 2.71
CA LEU A 314 -19.62 -8.49 1.84
C LEU A 314 -20.18 -7.26 1.13
N GLY A 315 -21.47 -7.27 0.79
CA GLY A 315 -22.12 -6.14 0.15
C GLY A 315 -22.11 -4.90 1.03
N ALA A 316 -22.52 -5.03 2.29
CA ALA A 316 -22.49 -3.92 3.24
C ALA A 316 -21.06 -3.40 3.46
N VAL A 317 -20.10 -4.29 3.68
CA VAL A 317 -18.69 -3.91 3.88
C VAL A 317 -18.13 -3.18 2.66
N PHE A 318 -18.39 -3.66 1.45
CA PHE A 318 -17.88 -3.06 0.22
C PHE A 318 -18.54 -1.71 -0.07
N ARG A 319 -19.86 -1.60 0.07
CA ARG A 319 -20.59 -0.32 -0.12
C ARG A 319 -20.09 0.75 0.85
N ARG A 320 -19.88 0.42 2.14
CA ARG A 320 -19.29 1.37 3.11
C ARG A 320 -17.87 1.82 2.73
N LEU A 321 -17.07 0.96 2.11
CA LEU A 321 -15.71 1.34 1.66
C LEU A 321 -15.72 2.26 0.43
N THR A 322 -16.77 2.21 -0.38
CA THR A 322 -16.85 2.85 -1.70
C THR A 322 -17.85 4.00 -1.78
N ALA A 323 -18.58 4.26 -0.69
CA ALA A 323 -19.43 5.43 -0.48
C ALA A 323 -18.62 6.73 -0.50
#